data_AF-A0A7K1ZBA7-F1
#
_entry.id   AF-A0A7K1ZBA7-F1
#
_cell.length_a   1.000
_cell.length_b   1.000
_cell.length_c   1.000
_cell.angle_alpha   90.00
_cell.angle_beta   90.00
_cell.angle_gamma   90.00
#
_symmetry.space_group_name_H-M   'P 1'
#
loop_
_entity.id
_entity.type
_entity.pdbx_description
1 polymer ?
#
loop_
_entity_poly.entity_id
_entity_poly.type
_entity_poly.pdbx_seq_one_letter_code
_entity_poly.pdbx_strand_id
1 'polypeptide(L)'
;MPRSLRELTEDAEASGNWDAVADWCENFDWSEAEEIPVAEHYLRCAAATRPQDEAKLIAAVSAARTAGTPWPRIAKILNASPQAVQEQYAPLIEAAAANQ
;
A
#
# COMPACT_ATOMS: atom_id res chain seq x y z
N MET A 1 -2.06 3.42 -24.46
CA MET A 1 -2.05 4.05 -23.12
C MET A 1 -0.69 4.69 -22.93
N PRO A 2 -0.58 5.85 -22.25
CA PRO A 2 0.72 6.40 -21.90
C PRO A 2 1.51 5.36 -21.08
N ARG A 3 2.84 5.29 -21.29
CA ARG A 3 3.71 4.39 -20.51
C ARG A 3 3.60 4.76 -19.02
N SER A 4 3.47 3.76 -18.17
CA SER A 4 3.52 3.94 -16.72
C SER A 4 4.94 4.32 -16.28
N LEU A 5 5.06 5.01 -15.13
CA LEU A 5 6.37 5.30 -14.52
C LEU A 5 7.20 4.03 -14.35
N ARG A 6 6.57 2.91 -14.02
CA ARG A 6 7.24 1.61 -13.88
C ARG A 6 7.93 1.16 -15.17
N GLU A 7 7.21 1.20 -16.29
CA GLU A 7 7.76 0.81 -17.60
C GLU A 7 8.89 1.76 -18.02
N LEU A 8 8.79 3.05 -17.69
CA LEU A 8 9.84 4.02 -17.96
C LEU A 8 11.10 3.74 -17.13
N THR A 9 10.94 3.39 -15.85
CA THR A 9 12.07 3.03 -14.98
C THR A 9 12.75 1.74 -15.42
N GLU A 10 11.98 0.70 -15.79
CA GLU A 10 12.52 -0.57 -16.28
C GLU A 10 13.33 -0.38 -17.59
N ASP A 11 12.85 0.47 -18.51
CA ASP A 11 13.57 0.86 -19.75
C ASP A 11 14.83 1.69 -19.45
N ALA A 12 14.75 2.61 -18.48
CA ALA A 12 15.87 3.44 -18.07
C ALA A 12 16.99 2.63 -17.41
N GLU A 13 16.65 1.65 -16.57
CA GLU A 13 17.61 0.72 -15.97
C GLU A 13 18.33 -0.12 -17.03
N ALA A 14 17.61 -0.59 -18.05
CA ALA A 14 18.18 -1.40 -19.13
C ALA A 14 19.07 -0.60 -20.08
N SER A 15 18.69 0.65 -20.37
CA SER A 15 19.37 1.51 -21.35
C SER A 15 20.42 2.46 -20.75
N GLY A 16 20.36 2.71 -19.44
CA GLY A 16 21.12 3.76 -18.76
C GLY A 16 20.62 5.18 -19.04
N ASN A 17 19.53 5.35 -19.80
CA ASN A 17 18.96 6.65 -20.14
C ASN A 17 17.73 6.95 -19.27
N TRP A 18 17.79 8.04 -18.52
CA TRP A 18 16.75 8.46 -17.59
C TRP A 18 15.92 9.66 -18.07
N ASP A 19 16.15 10.17 -19.28
CA ASP A 19 15.49 11.36 -19.82
C ASP A 19 13.97 11.19 -19.82
N ALA A 20 13.48 10.03 -20.27
CA ALA A 20 12.04 9.76 -20.31
C ALA A 20 11.40 9.67 -18.90
N VAL A 21 12.16 9.29 -17.88
CA VAL A 21 11.70 9.29 -16.48
C VAL A 21 11.69 10.72 -15.93
N ALA A 22 12.71 11.52 -16.25
CA ALA A 22 12.77 12.93 -15.88
C ALA A 22 11.61 13.72 -16.49
N ASP A 23 11.38 13.57 -17.80
CA ASP A 23 10.26 14.19 -18.51
C ASP A 23 8.91 13.81 -17.89
N TRP A 24 8.74 12.55 -17.50
CA TRP A 24 7.52 12.10 -16.83
C TRP A 24 7.34 12.80 -15.49
N CYS A 25 8.38 12.87 -14.66
CA CYS A 25 8.32 13.52 -13.34
C CYS A 25 8.05 15.02 -13.43
N GLU A 26 8.66 15.71 -14.40
CA GLU A 26 8.49 17.15 -14.60
C GLU A 26 7.09 17.51 -15.10
N ASN A 27 6.50 16.64 -15.91
CA ASN A 27 5.18 16.86 -16.51
C ASN A 27 4.04 16.14 -15.76
N PHE A 28 4.33 15.46 -14.65
CA PHE A 28 3.30 14.78 -13.86
C PHE A 28 2.41 15.81 -13.15
N ASP A 29 1.12 15.84 -13.52
CA ASP A 29 0.15 16.71 -12.88
C ASP A 29 -0.27 16.13 -11.52
N TRP A 30 0.32 16.66 -10.46
CA TRP A 30 -0.02 16.29 -9.09
C TRP A 30 -1.45 16.64 -8.69
N SER A 31 -2.11 17.56 -9.39
CA SER A 31 -3.51 17.91 -9.10
C SER A 31 -4.50 16.81 -9.49
N GLU A 32 -4.12 15.93 -10.43
CA GLU A 32 -4.90 14.76 -10.84
C GLU A 32 -4.55 13.50 -10.03
N ALA A 33 -3.52 13.56 -9.19
CA ALA A 33 -3.09 12.42 -8.39
C ALA A 33 -4.09 12.14 -7.25
N GLU A 34 -4.48 10.87 -7.10
CA GLU A 34 -5.23 10.43 -5.92
C GLU A 34 -4.33 10.51 -4.69
N GLU A 35 -4.65 11.41 -3.76
CA GLU A 35 -3.99 11.43 -2.46
C GLU A 35 -4.43 10.19 -1.67
N ILE A 36 -3.45 9.34 -1.33
CA ILE A 36 -3.69 8.12 -0.57
C ILE A 36 -2.97 8.26 0.77
N PRO A 37 -3.67 8.07 1.90
CA PRO A 37 -3.01 8.06 3.21
C PRO A 37 -1.86 7.06 3.24
N VAL A 38 -0.71 7.48 3.78
CA VAL A 38 0.52 6.67 3.80
C VAL A 38 0.29 5.27 4.39
N ALA A 39 -0.51 5.16 5.45
CA ALA A 39 -0.84 3.87 6.06
C ALA A 39 -1.65 2.95 5.13
N GLU A 40 -2.54 3.51 4.29
CA GLU A 40 -3.26 2.74 3.28
C GLU A 40 -2.33 2.29 2.15
N HIS A 41 -1.38 3.14 1.74
CA HIS A 41 -0.36 2.77 0.75
C HIS A 41 0.46 1.58 1.24
N TYR A 42 0.99 1.63 2.47
CA TYR A 42 1.74 0.52 3.05
C TYR A 42 0.90 -0.75 3.22
N LEU A 43 -0.38 -0.62 3.57
CA LEU A 43 -1.31 -1.76 3.60
C LEU A 43 -1.49 -2.40 2.23
N ARG A 44 -1.62 -1.60 1.15
CA ARG A 44 -1.69 -2.12 -0.23
C ARG A 44 -0.41 -2.88 -0.59
N CYS A 45 0.76 -2.34 -0.26
CA CYS A 45 2.04 -3.00 -0.50
C CYS A 45 2.16 -4.33 0.28
N ALA A 46 1.78 -4.35 1.56
CA ALA A 46 1.80 -5.56 2.37
C ALA A 46 0.80 -6.62 1.88
N ALA A 47 -0.38 -6.19 1.42
CA ALA A 47 -1.38 -7.08 0.83
C ALA A 47 -0.87 -7.76 -0.45
N ALA A 48 -0.13 -7.04 -1.29
CA ALA A 48 0.47 -7.57 -2.51
C ALA A 48 1.54 -8.66 -2.26
N THR A 49 2.16 -8.67 -1.06
CA THR A 49 3.17 -9.66 -0.65
C THR A 49 2.66 -10.60 0.46
N ARG A 50 1.34 -10.65 0.68
CA ARG A 50 0.72 -11.41 1.79
C ARG A 50 1.13 -12.88 1.84
N PRO A 51 1.22 -13.65 0.73
CA PRO A 51 1.59 -15.06 0.81
C PRO A 51 3.00 -15.29 1.38
N GLN A 52 3.86 -14.27 1.38
CA GLN A 52 5.25 -14.37 1.77
C GLN A 52 5.55 -13.78 3.17
N ASP A 53 4.74 -12.83 3.64
CA ASP A 53 5.04 -12.09 4.88
C ASP A 53 3.77 -11.67 5.64
N GLU A 54 3.23 -12.61 6.41
CA GLU A 54 2.01 -12.39 7.20
C GLU A 54 2.24 -11.42 8.38
N ALA A 55 3.44 -11.42 8.98
CA ALA A 55 3.79 -10.50 10.06
C ALA A 55 3.76 -9.04 9.59
N LYS A 56 4.31 -8.77 8.39
CA LYS A 56 4.24 -7.45 7.77
C LYS A 56 2.81 -7.02 7.47
N LEU A 57 1.95 -7.95 7.08
CA LEU A 57 0.53 -7.64 6.88
C LEU A 57 -0.15 -7.25 8.20
N ILE A 58 0.09 -7.99 9.28
CA ILE A 58 -0.46 -7.66 10.61
C ILE A 58 0.02 -6.27 11.05
N ALA A 59 1.31 -5.97 10.88
CA ALA A 59 1.88 -4.65 11.22
C ALA A 59 1.24 -3.53 10.39
N ALA A 60 1.02 -3.74 9.08
CA ALA A 60 0.38 -2.76 8.21
C ALA A 60 -1.09 -2.53 8.55
N VAL A 61 -1.84 -3.60 8.90
CA VAL A 61 -3.23 -3.48 9.37
C VAL A 61 -3.27 -2.71 10.70
N SER A 62 -2.37 -3.00 11.63
CA SER A 62 -2.24 -2.27 12.89
C SER A 62 -1.97 -0.77 12.67
N ALA A 63 -0.98 -0.44 11.83
CA ALA A 63 -0.66 0.94 11.49
C ALA A 63 -1.84 1.68 10.83
N ALA A 64 -2.56 1.03 9.91
CA ALA A 64 -3.77 1.59 9.29
C ALA A 64 -4.87 1.84 10.33
N ARG A 65 -5.08 0.92 11.28
CA ARG A 65 -6.04 1.11 12.37
C ARG A 65 -5.67 2.29 13.27
N THR A 66 -4.41 2.40 13.66
CA THR A 66 -3.90 3.51 14.48
C THR A 66 -4.00 4.85 13.76
N ALA A 67 -3.84 4.87 12.43
CA ALA A 67 -4.05 6.05 11.59
C ALA A 67 -5.52 6.41 11.38
N GLY A 68 -6.46 5.66 11.97
CA GLY A 68 -7.90 5.91 11.88
C GLY A 68 -8.61 5.24 10.70
N THR A 69 -7.93 4.45 9.87
CA THR A 69 -8.56 3.75 8.75
C THR A 69 -9.59 2.74 9.29
N PRO A 70 -10.88 2.84 8.91
CA PRO A 70 -11.93 1.98 9.44
C PRO A 70 -11.86 0.56 8.83
N TRP A 71 -12.35 -0.45 9.56
CA TRP A 71 -12.35 -1.85 9.11
C TRP A 71 -12.93 -2.09 7.71
N PRO A 72 -14.05 -1.46 7.30
CA PRO A 72 -14.56 -1.61 5.93
C PRO A 72 -13.57 -1.14 4.85
N ARG A 73 -12.77 -0.10 5.12
CA ARG A 73 -11.77 0.41 4.18
C ARG A 73 -10.56 -0.52 4.10
N ILE A 74 -10.09 -1.04 5.24
CA ILE A 74 -9.04 -2.06 5.29
C ILE A 74 -9.49 -3.31 4.52
N ALA A 75 -10.72 -3.77 4.74
CA ALA A 75 -11.26 -4.94 4.06
C ALA A 75 -11.37 -4.76 2.54
N LYS A 76 -11.75 -3.55 2.09
CA LYS A 76 -11.68 -3.19 0.66
C LYS A 76 -10.27 -3.30 0.10
N ILE A 77 -9.25 -2.83 0.83
CA ILE A 77 -7.83 -2.91 0.41
C ILE A 77 -7.37 -4.38 0.36
N LEU A 78 -7.81 -5.21 1.30
CA LEU A 78 -7.46 -6.63 1.37
C LEU A 78 -8.32 -7.54 0.47
N ASN A 79 -9.27 -6.96 -0.26
CA ASN A 79 -10.27 -7.68 -1.07
C ASN A 79 -10.98 -8.80 -0.27
N ALA A 80 -11.41 -8.48 0.95
CA ALA A 80 -12.05 -9.39 1.88
C ALA A 80 -13.32 -8.76 2.49
N SER A 81 -14.11 -9.55 3.21
CA SER A 81 -15.28 -9.01 3.91
C SER A 81 -14.84 -8.23 5.17
N PRO A 82 -15.56 -7.15 5.55
CA PRO A 82 -15.25 -6.40 6.77
C PRO A 82 -15.27 -7.27 8.02
N GLN A 83 -16.23 -8.20 8.15
CA GLN A 83 -16.31 -9.10 9.31
C GLN A 83 -15.09 -10.03 9.38
N ALA A 84 -14.71 -10.69 8.27
CA ALA A 84 -13.59 -11.62 8.27
C ALA A 84 -12.27 -10.93 8.62
N VAL A 85 -12.05 -9.71 8.11
CA VAL A 85 -10.86 -8.93 8.44
C VAL A 85 -10.87 -8.52 9.91
N GLN A 86 -12.00 -8.05 10.43
CA GLN A 86 -12.09 -7.66 11.83
C GLN A 86 -11.87 -8.86 12.77
N GLU A 87 -12.51 -9.99 12.52
CA GLU A 87 -12.35 -11.22 13.31
C GLU A 87 -10.92 -11.75 13.28
N GLN A 88 -10.24 -11.67 12.12
CA GLN A 88 -8.88 -12.13 11.97
C GLN A 88 -7.86 -11.22 12.69
N TYR A 89 -7.95 -9.90 12.48
CA TYR A 89 -6.85 -8.99 12.86
C TYR A 89 -7.09 -8.25 14.19
N ALA A 90 -8.34 -8.04 14.62
CA ALA A 90 -8.59 -7.31 15.87
C ALA A 90 -7.92 -7.97 17.09
N PRO A 91 -8.03 -9.31 17.30
CA PRO A 91 -7.37 -9.96 18.44
C PRO A 91 -5.84 -9.88 18.38
N LEU A 92 -5.26 -9.94 17.18
CA LEU A 92 -3.80 -9.88 16.98
C LEU A 92 -3.25 -8.50 17.29
N ILE A 93 -3.98 -7.45 16.93
CA ILE A 93 -3.61 -6.06 17.21
C ILE A 93 -3.72 -5.77 18.71
N GLU A 94 -4.79 -6.24 19.37
CA GLU A 94 -4.99 -6.10 20.82
C GLU A 94 -3.87 -6.80 21.61
N ALA A 95 -3.50 -8.03 21.20
CA ALA A 95 -2.39 -8.76 21.81
C ALA A 95 -1.03 -8.06 21.60
N ALA A 96 -0.81 -7.42 20.46
CA ALA A 96 0.41 -6.66 20.19
C ALA A 96 0.50 -5.35 21.00
N ALA A 97 -0.64 -4.75 21.33
CA ALA A 97 -0.71 -3.55 22.17
C ALA A 97 -0.53 -3.87 23.67
N ALA A 98 -0.97 -5.05 24.14
CA ALA A 98 -0.85 -5.45 25.54
C ALA A 98 0.57 -5.88 25.97
N ASN A 99 1.48 -6.08 25.02
CA ASN A 99 2.88 -6.49 25.25
C ASN A 99 3.89 -5.33 25.08
N GLN A 100 3.41 -4.09 25.00
CA GLN A 100 4.21 -2.85 24.97
C GLN A 100 4.04 -2.10 26.29
#